data_AF-A0A8S0FHI6-F1
#
_entry.id   AF-A0A8S0FHI6-F1
#
_cell.length_a   1.000
_cell.length_b   1.000
_cell.length_c   1.000
_cell.angle_alpha   90.00
_cell.angle_beta   90.00
_cell.angle_gamma   90.00
#
_symmetry.space_group_name_H-M   'P 1'
#
loop_
_entity.id
_entity.type
_entity.pdbx_description
1 polymer ?
#
loop_
_entity_poly.entity_id
_entity_poly.type
_entity_poly.pdbx_seq_one_letter_code
_entity_poly.pdbx_strand_id
1 'polypeptide(L)'
;QFMRTPIRKIHPVLKMVNGALVDLPAPSNLSIWWNFGSLLGLCLIIQILTGLFLAMHYTAHIDLAFSSVVHISRDVSYGWLLRALHANGASWFFICLYFHVGRGIYYGSYLYQHTWNIGVILLFLVMATAFLGYVLPWGQMSFWGATVITNLLSAIPYIGKMLVEWVWGGFAVDNATLTRFYSIHFLLPFIIAAMSALHLLFLHETGSNNPLGLNSDGEKVPFHSYYSFKDLVGFAVLLTFLSFL
;
A
#
# COMPACT_ATOMS: atom_id res chain seq x y z
N GLN A 1 -14.07 46.41 1.52
CA GLN A 1 -13.28 45.42 2.30
C GLN A 1 -12.85 44.32 1.35
N PHE A 2 -11.60 44.37 0.84
CA PHE A 2 -11.11 43.34 -0.07
C PHE A 2 -11.03 42.01 0.69
N MET A 3 -11.94 41.08 0.41
CA MET A 3 -11.78 39.69 0.84
C MET A 3 -10.53 39.15 0.17
N ARG A 4 -9.40 39.16 0.89
CA ARG A 4 -8.20 38.47 0.46
C ARG A 4 -8.53 36.99 0.40
N THR A 5 -8.52 36.42 -0.80
CA THR A 5 -8.66 34.98 -0.99
C THR A 5 -7.63 34.27 -0.12
N PRO A 6 -7.98 33.20 0.61
CA PRO A 6 -7.03 32.57 1.51
C PRO A 6 -5.85 31.99 0.73
N ILE A 7 -4.66 31.99 1.36
CA ILE A 7 -3.40 31.52 0.75
C ILE A 7 -3.56 30.10 0.17
N ARG A 8 -4.35 29.24 0.84
CA ARG A 8 -4.65 27.87 0.40
C ARG A 8 -5.28 27.78 -1.01
N LYS A 9 -5.88 28.85 -1.51
CA LYS A 9 -6.49 28.91 -2.85
C LYS A 9 -5.58 29.55 -3.91
N ILE A 10 -4.51 30.22 -3.48
CA ILE A 10 -3.64 31.03 -4.36
C ILE A 10 -2.27 30.36 -4.54
N HIS A 11 -1.64 29.89 -3.46
CA HIS A 11 -0.29 29.33 -3.53
C HIS A 11 -0.30 28.05 -4.38
N PRO A 12 0.55 27.91 -5.42
CA PRO A 12 0.46 26.82 -6.40
C PRO A 12 0.40 25.42 -5.78
N VAL A 13 1.23 25.16 -4.76
CA VAL A 13 1.25 23.88 -4.04
C VAL A 13 0.04 23.71 -3.14
N LEU A 14 -0.32 24.75 -2.37
CA LEU A 14 -1.42 24.63 -1.40
C LEU A 14 -2.77 24.57 -2.10
N LYS A 15 -2.89 25.16 -3.30
CA LYS A 15 -4.07 25.07 -4.15
C LYS A 15 -4.34 23.62 -4.56
N MET A 16 -3.30 22.86 -4.93
CA MET A 16 -3.43 21.43 -5.24
C MET A 16 -3.87 20.64 -4.02
N VAL A 17 -3.22 20.85 -2.86
CA VAL A 17 -3.59 20.19 -1.59
C VAL A 17 -5.02 20.54 -1.19
N ASN A 18 -5.41 21.82 -1.31
CA ASN A 18 -6.74 22.29 -1.00
C ASN A 18 -7.80 21.64 -1.89
N GLY A 19 -7.56 21.56 -3.19
CA GLY A 19 -8.48 20.91 -4.14
C GLY A 19 -8.59 19.40 -3.97
N ALA A 20 -7.55 18.76 -3.44
CA ALA A 20 -7.51 17.31 -3.23
C ALA A 20 -8.06 16.86 -1.87
N LEU A 21 -7.92 17.67 -0.81
CA LEU A 21 -8.19 17.23 0.57
C LEU A 21 -9.08 18.15 1.39
N VAL A 22 -9.29 19.40 0.99
CA VAL A 22 -10.04 20.39 1.80
C VAL A 22 -11.36 20.75 1.13
N ASP A 23 -11.27 21.43 0.00
CA ASP A 23 -12.44 21.89 -0.77
C ASP A 23 -12.84 20.87 -1.85
N LEU A 24 -12.32 19.64 -1.81
CA LEU A 24 -12.72 18.54 -2.71
C LEU A 24 -14.23 18.29 -2.56
N PRO A 25 -15.04 18.42 -3.63
CA PRO A 25 -16.47 18.17 -3.53
C PRO A 25 -16.75 16.66 -3.57
N ALA A 26 -17.29 16.13 -2.48
CA ALA A 26 -17.61 14.71 -2.32
C ALA A 26 -19.13 14.50 -2.20
N PRO A 27 -19.69 13.39 -2.70
CA PRO A 27 -21.10 13.06 -2.47
C PRO A 27 -21.43 13.09 -0.98
N SER A 28 -22.60 13.57 -0.56
CA SER A 28 -22.98 13.67 0.86
C SER A 28 -23.22 12.32 1.55
N ASN A 29 -23.48 11.27 0.79
CA ASN A 29 -23.98 9.98 1.26
C ASN A 29 -22.93 8.84 1.22
N LEU A 30 -21.63 9.15 1.26
CA LEU A 30 -20.61 8.09 1.25
C LEU A 30 -20.67 7.28 2.55
N SER A 31 -20.83 5.96 2.43
CA SER A 31 -20.83 5.02 3.56
C SER A 31 -19.42 4.72 4.06
N ILE A 32 -19.28 3.95 5.15
CA ILE A 32 -17.97 3.56 5.73
C ILE A 32 -17.05 2.87 4.73
N TRP A 33 -17.61 2.23 3.68
CA TRP A 33 -16.83 1.54 2.66
C TRP A 33 -15.91 2.47 1.84
N TRP A 34 -16.18 3.79 1.82
CA TRP A 34 -15.29 4.76 1.17
C TRP A 34 -14.03 5.07 1.98
N ASN A 35 -14.01 4.78 3.28
CA ASN A 35 -12.86 4.99 4.16
C ASN A 35 -11.67 4.08 3.81
N PHE A 36 -11.90 2.95 3.14
CA PHE A 36 -10.80 2.03 2.81
C PHE A 36 -9.76 2.62 1.86
N GLY A 37 -10.10 3.68 1.09
CA GLY A 37 -9.11 4.40 0.29
C GLY A 37 -8.06 5.13 1.15
N SER A 38 -8.51 5.87 2.16
CA SER A 38 -7.61 6.58 3.08
C SER A 38 -6.89 5.64 4.04
N LEU A 39 -7.53 4.54 4.46
CA LEU A 39 -6.87 3.48 5.25
C LEU A 39 -5.72 2.83 4.48
N LEU A 40 -5.85 2.59 3.17
CA LEU A 40 -4.75 2.09 2.35
C LEU A 40 -3.58 3.09 2.30
N GLY A 41 -3.87 4.38 2.22
CA GLY A 41 -2.86 5.43 2.33
C GLY A 41 -2.14 5.40 3.69
N LEU A 42 -2.87 5.25 4.78
CA LEU A 42 -2.31 5.09 6.13
C LEU A 42 -1.42 3.84 6.22
N CYS A 43 -1.89 2.68 5.75
CA CYS A 43 -1.12 1.44 5.71
C CYS A 43 0.19 1.62 4.93
N LEU A 44 0.14 2.28 3.76
CA LEU A 44 1.34 2.53 2.97
C LEU A 44 2.37 3.37 3.72
N ILE A 45 1.93 4.44 4.41
CA ILE A 45 2.82 5.28 5.23
C ILE A 45 3.43 4.47 6.38
N ILE A 46 2.62 3.68 7.10
CA ILE A 46 3.10 2.81 8.18
C ILE A 46 4.16 1.83 7.67
N GLN A 47 3.91 1.16 6.54
CA GLN A 47 4.84 0.19 5.96
C GLN A 47 6.15 0.84 5.52
N ILE A 48 6.11 2.01 4.87
CA ILE A 48 7.32 2.72 4.43
C ILE A 48 8.15 3.16 5.64
N LEU A 49 7.52 3.76 6.66
CA LEU A 49 8.23 4.25 7.84
C LEU A 49 8.84 3.10 8.63
N THR A 50 8.03 2.11 9.01
CA THR A 50 8.53 0.94 9.76
C THR A 50 9.57 0.16 8.96
N GLY A 51 9.36 -0.04 7.66
CA GLY A 51 10.29 -0.73 6.77
C GLY A 51 11.63 -0.01 6.66
N LEU A 52 11.63 1.32 6.57
CA LEU A 52 12.84 2.13 6.55
C LEU A 52 13.67 1.97 7.83
N PHE A 53 13.05 2.00 9.01
CA PHE A 53 13.77 1.78 10.27
C PHE A 53 14.27 0.34 10.41
N LEU A 54 13.50 -0.66 9.97
CA LEU A 54 13.95 -2.06 9.95
C LEU A 54 15.15 -2.26 9.02
N ALA A 55 15.13 -1.61 7.85
CA ALA A 55 16.21 -1.67 6.86
C ALA A 55 17.55 -1.14 7.39
N MET A 56 17.56 -0.21 8.35
CA MET A 56 18.79 0.30 8.97
C MET A 56 19.54 -0.76 9.80
N HIS A 57 18.86 -1.85 10.17
CA HIS A 57 19.39 -2.91 11.04
C HIS A 57 19.42 -4.30 10.36
N TYR A 58 18.78 -4.43 9.20
CA TYR A 58 18.68 -5.69 8.46
C TYR A 58 19.93 -5.94 7.59
N THR A 59 20.37 -7.19 7.48
CA THR A 59 21.47 -7.59 6.60
C THR A 59 21.00 -8.59 5.56
N ALA A 60 21.08 -8.22 4.28
CA ALA A 60 20.70 -9.07 3.14
C ALA A 60 21.82 -10.06 2.76
N HIS A 61 22.09 -11.02 3.64
CA HIS A 61 23.01 -12.14 3.38
C HIS A 61 22.43 -13.42 3.98
N ILE A 62 22.46 -14.56 3.28
CA ILE A 62 21.77 -15.79 3.74
C ILE A 62 22.19 -16.24 5.15
N ASP A 63 23.47 -16.09 5.48
CA ASP A 63 24.01 -16.47 6.79
C ASP A 63 23.59 -15.52 7.92
N LEU A 64 23.18 -14.29 7.58
CA LEU A 64 22.93 -13.19 8.52
C LEU A 64 21.48 -12.69 8.53
N ALA A 65 20.68 -13.01 7.52
CA ALA A 65 19.35 -12.44 7.37
C ALA A 65 18.44 -12.80 8.54
N PHE A 66 18.34 -14.09 8.87
CA PHE A 66 17.53 -14.53 10.00
C PHE A 66 18.05 -13.97 11.33
N SER A 67 19.37 -14.03 11.56
CA SER A 67 19.96 -13.52 12.81
C SER A 67 19.83 -12.00 12.94
N SER A 68 19.90 -11.23 11.85
CA SER A 68 19.66 -9.78 11.86
C SER A 68 18.21 -9.43 12.21
N VAL A 69 17.22 -10.21 11.76
CA VAL A 69 15.82 -10.04 12.18
C VAL A 69 15.61 -10.38 13.66
N VAL A 70 16.34 -11.38 14.18
CA VAL A 70 16.35 -11.69 15.61
C VAL A 70 16.99 -10.55 16.40
N HIS A 71 18.13 -10.02 15.93
CA HIS A 71 18.82 -8.86 16.51
C HIS A 71 17.89 -7.63 16.59
N ILE A 72 17.18 -7.31 15.51
CA ILE A 72 16.15 -6.25 15.50
C ILE A 72 15.12 -6.47 16.62
N SER A 73 14.65 -7.71 16.78
CA SER A 73 13.59 -8.00 17.75
C SER A 73 14.08 -7.98 19.20
N ARG A 74 15.37 -8.23 19.45
CA ARG A 74 15.91 -8.46 20.80
C ARG A 74 16.77 -7.32 21.32
N ASP A 75 17.54 -6.69 20.46
CA ASP A 75 18.64 -5.81 20.87
C ASP A 75 18.39 -4.35 20.45
N VAL A 76 17.62 -4.13 19.38
CA VAL A 76 17.25 -2.77 18.94
C VAL A 76 16.12 -2.23 19.81
N SER A 77 16.29 -1.02 20.33
CA SER A 77 15.27 -0.33 21.13
C SER A 77 13.96 -0.20 20.36
N TYR A 78 12.86 -0.74 20.91
CA TYR A 78 11.55 -0.85 20.24
C TYR A 78 11.57 -1.58 18.90
N GLY A 79 12.62 -2.32 18.56
CA GLY A 79 12.72 -3.05 17.28
C GLY A 79 11.70 -4.18 17.17
N TRP A 80 11.34 -4.83 18.29
CA TRP A 80 10.23 -5.78 18.34
C TRP A 80 8.90 -5.15 17.91
N LEU A 81 8.63 -3.91 18.35
CA LEU A 81 7.41 -3.18 18.04
C LEU A 81 7.39 -2.78 16.57
N LEU A 82 8.49 -2.23 16.05
CA LEU A 82 8.61 -1.89 14.63
C LEU A 82 8.40 -3.11 13.74
N ARG A 83 8.98 -4.26 14.09
CA ARG A 83 8.81 -5.50 13.36
C ARG A 83 7.37 -6.01 13.43
N ALA A 84 6.76 -5.97 14.61
CA ALA A 84 5.37 -6.40 14.81
C ALA A 84 4.39 -5.51 14.02
N LEU A 85 4.59 -4.19 14.04
CA LEU A 85 3.82 -3.24 13.24
C LEU A 85 4.00 -3.49 11.74
N HIS A 86 5.22 -3.71 11.27
CA HIS A 86 5.48 -3.95 9.85
C HIS A 86 4.87 -5.27 9.35
N ALA A 87 4.96 -6.33 10.16
CA ALA A 87 4.43 -7.64 9.80
C ALA A 87 2.89 -7.65 9.82
N ASN A 88 2.26 -7.20 10.92
CA ASN A 88 0.80 -7.16 11.04
C ASN A 88 0.17 -6.06 10.18
N GLY A 89 0.89 -4.94 9.98
CA GLY A 89 0.51 -3.87 9.07
C GLY A 89 0.39 -4.35 7.62
N ALA A 90 1.25 -5.28 7.18
CA ALA A 90 1.10 -5.90 5.87
C ALA A 90 -0.23 -6.68 5.75
N SER A 91 -0.63 -7.43 6.78
CA SER A 91 -1.95 -8.11 6.79
C SER A 91 -3.11 -7.13 6.76
N TRP A 92 -3.05 -6.06 7.56
CA TRP A 92 -4.06 -4.99 7.52
C TRP A 92 -4.13 -4.28 6.17
N PHE A 93 -2.99 -4.11 5.49
CA PHE A 93 -2.96 -3.60 4.12
C PHE A 93 -3.85 -4.46 3.21
N PHE A 94 -3.69 -5.80 3.20
CA PHE A 94 -4.52 -6.69 2.39
C PHE A 94 -5.98 -6.70 2.81
N ILE A 95 -6.29 -6.67 4.11
CA ILE A 95 -7.68 -6.58 4.59
C ILE A 95 -8.35 -5.33 4.04
N CYS A 96 -7.71 -4.16 4.18
CA CYS A 96 -8.21 -2.91 3.62
C CYS A 96 -8.32 -2.97 2.10
N LEU A 97 -7.37 -3.62 1.43
CA LEU A 97 -7.33 -3.71 -0.02
C LEU A 97 -8.49 -4.55 -0.54
N TYR A 98 -8.75 -5.71 0.07
CA TYR A 98 -9.86 -6.56 -0.32
C TYR A 98 -11.22 -5.89 -0.07
N PHE A 99 -11.39 -5.18 1.05
CA PHE A 99 -12.62 -4.40 1.25
C PHE A 99 -12.74 -3.24 0.26
N HIS A 100 -11.65 -2.58 -0.10
CA HIS A 100 -11.64 -1.52 -1.10
C HIS A 100 -12.06 -2.03 -2.49
N VAL A 101 -11.51 -3.17 -2.91
CA VAL A 101 -11.86 -3.85 -4.16
C VAL A 101 -13.31 -4.34 -4.11
N GLY A 102 -13.72 -4.99 -3.02
CA GLY A 102 -15.09 -5.49 -2.83
C GLY A 102 -16.13 -4.38 -2.91
N ARG A 103 -15.87 -3.23 -2.28
CA ARG A 103 -16.66 -2.00 -2.43
C ARG A 103 -16.75 -1.60 -3.91
N GLY A 104 -15.62 -1.59 -4.60
CA GLY A 104 -15.56 -1.18 -6.00
C GLY A 104 -16.40 -2.07 -6.93
N ILE A 105 -16.42 -3.38 -6.67
CA ILE A 105 -17.29 -4.34 -7.37
C ILE A 105 -18.75 -4.09 -7.01
N TYR A 106 -19.08 -4.07 -5.72
CA TYR A 106 -20.46 -3.99 -5.25
C TYR A 106 -21.19 -2.73 -5.73
N TYR A 107 -20.52 -1.58 -5.72
CA TYR A 107 -21.11 -0.30 -6.14
C TYR A 107 -20.78 0.08 -7.59
N GLY A 108 -20.27 -0.83 -8.42
CA GLY A 108 -20.00 -0.53 -9.83
C GLY A 108 -18.92 0.52 -10.07
N SER A 109 -18.00 0.73 -9.13
CA SER A 109 -16.92 1.73 -9.28
C SER A 109 -15.86 1.29 -10.31
N TYR A 110 -15.87 0.04 -10.76
CA TYR A 110 -15.02 -0.42 -11.87
C TYR A 110 -15.38 0.24 -13.22
N LEU A 111 -16.54 0.90 -13.31
CA LEU A 111 -16.92 1.69 -14.49
C LEU A 111 -16.00 2.90 -14.70
N TYR A 112 -15.33 3.38 -13.65
CA TYR A 112 -14.24 4.37 -13.76
C TYR A 112 -12.95 3.69 -14.22
N GLN A 113 -12.90 3.32 -15.50
CA GLN A 113 -11.90 2.40 -16.06
C GLN A 113 -10.45 2.80 -15.77
N HIS A 114 -10.09 4.08 -15.89
CA HIS A 114 -8.72 4.52 -15.62
C HIS A 114 -8.35 4.32 -14.15
N THR A 115 -9.19 4.79 -13.23
CA THR A 115 -9.01 4.60 -11.79
C THR A 115 -8.95 3.11 -11.44
N TRP A 116 -9.88 2.31 -11.97
CA TRP A 116 -9.95 0.87 -11.74
C TRP A 116 -8.71 0.12 -12.22
N ASN A 117 -8.26 0.37 -13.45
CA ASN A 117 -7.09 -0.30 -14.01
C ASN A 117 -5.81 0.05 -13.25
N ILE A 118 -5.64 1.29 -12.82
CA ILE A 118 -4.54 1.66 -11.90
C ILE A 118 -4.68 0.92 -10.56
N GLY A 119 -5.90 0.76 -10.05
CA GLY A 119 -6.18 -0.02 -8.85
C GLY A 119 -5.77 -1.50 -8.98
N VAL A 120 -6.00 -2.12 -10.14
CA VAL A 120 -5.53 -3.48 -10.44
C VAL A 120 -4.00 -3.57 -10.46
N ILE A 121 -3.33 -2.58 -11.08
CA ILE A 121 -1.86 -2.51 -11.05
C ILE A 121 -1.35 -2.37 -9.60
N LEU A 122 -1.97 -1.50 -8.79
CA LEU A 122 -1.64 -1.33 -7.38
C LEU A 122 -1.81 -2.63 -6.59
N LEU A 123 -2.90 -3.39 -6.82
CA LEU A 123 -3.10 -4.71 -6.21
C LEU A 123 -1.91 -5.64 -6.50
N PHE A 124 -1.49 -5.77 -7.77
CA PHE A 124 -0.37 -6.62 -8.12
C PHE A 124 0.97 -6.12 -7.56
N LEU A 125 1.19 -4.80 -7.51
CA LEU A 125 2.39 -4.23 -6.91
C LEU A 125 2.46 -4.51 -5.40
N VAL A 126 1.34 -4.38 -4.67
CA VAL A 126 1.28 -4.71 -3.23
C VAL A 126 1.47 -6.21 -3.00
N MET A 127 0.88 -7.08 -3.85
CA MET A 127 1.12 -8.53 -3.83
C MET A 127 2.60 -8.87 -4.02
N ALA A 128 3.25 -8.32 -5.04
CA ALA A 128 4.66 -8.54 -5.29
C ALA A 128 5.53 -8.04 -4.12
N THR A 129 5.24 -6.83 -3.61
CA THR A 129 5.97 -6.23 -2.49
C THR A 129 5.89 -7.10 -1.24
N ALA A 130 4.70 -7.56 -0.87
CA ALA A 130 4.49 -8.38 0.31
C ALA A 130 5.14 -9.76 0.18
N PHE A 131 5.06 -10.39 -0.99
CA PHE A 131 5.75 -11.65 -1.25
C PHE A 131 7.26 -11.49 -1.07
N LEU A 132 7.88 -10.48 -1.69
CA LEU A 132 9.32 -10.23 -1.56
C LEU A 132 9.71 -9.94 -0.11
N GLY A 133 8.90 -9.17 0.61
CA GLY A 133 9.11 -8.86 2.04
C GLY A 133 9.06 -10.11 2.92
N TYR A 134 8.16 -11.05 2.62
CA TYR A 134 8.03 -12.31 3.35
C TYR A 134 9.26 -13.24 3.20
N VAL A 135 10.05 -13.06 2.13
CA VAL A 135 11.29 -13.83 1.92
C VAL A 135 12.42 -13.32 2.82
N LEU A 136 12.43 -12.03 3.17
CA LEU A 136 13.57 -11.38 3.85
C LEU A 136 13.94 -11.96 5.22
N PRO A 137 13.01 -12.42 6.08
CA PRO A 137 13.38 -13.05 7.33
C PRO A 137 14.17 -14.36 7.16
N TRP A 138 14.17 -14.95 5.96
CA TRP A 138 14.92 -16.16 5.62
C TRP A 138 14.64 -17.36 6.55
N GLY A 139 13.39 -17.47 7.02
CA GLY A 139 12.91 -18.66 7.74
C GLY A 139 12.56 -19.81 6.78
N GLN A 140 12.21 -20.98 7.32
CA GLN A 140 11.84 -22.15 6.52
C GLN A 140 10.70 -21.87 5.54
N MET A 141 9.60 -21.26 6.02
CA MET A 141 8.47 -20.91 5.16
C MET A 141 8.84 -19.83 4.13
N SER A 142 9.71 -18.89 4.48
CA SER A 142 10.22 -17.87 3.56
C SER A 142 10.98 -18.50 2.40
N PHE A 143 11.93 -19.39 2.69
CA PHE A 143 12.77 -20.06 1.69
C PHE A 143 11.96 -20.99 0.78
N TRP A 144 11.16 -21.88 1.36
CA TRP A 144 10.35 -22.83 0.58
C TRP A 144 9.23 -22.14 -0.17
N GLY A 145 8.62 -21.10 0.41
CA GLY A 145 7.67 -20.24 -0.28
C GLY A 145 8.29 -19.57 -1.50
N ALA A 146 9.49 -18.98 -1.35
CA ALA A 146 10.22 -18.40 -2.47
C ALA A 146 10.47 -19.43 -3.57
N THR A 147 10.96 -20.61 -3.20
CA THR A 147 11.28 -21.70 -4.14
C THR A 147 10.05 -22.13 -4.93
N VAL A 148 8.95 -22.46 -4.25
CA VAL A 148 7.74 -22.97 -4.91
C VAL A 148 7.09 -21.91 -5.80
N ILE A 149 6.91 -20.68 -5.30
CA ILE A 149 6.19 -19.63 -6.03
C ILE A 149 6.97 -19.17 -7.27
N THR A 150 8.27 -18.94 -7.14
CA THR A 150 9.07 -18.50 -8.30
C THR A 150 9.22 -19.60 -9.34
N ASN A 151 9.27 -20.87 -8.92
CA ASN A 151 9.35 -22.00 -9.85
C ASN A 151 8.07 -22.19 -10.69
N LEU A 152 6.94 -21.55 -10.35
CA LEU A 152 5.76 -21.55 -11.22
C LEU A 152 6.06 -20.95 -12.61
N LEU A 153 7.07 -20.06 -12.72
CA LEU A 153 7.52 -19.52 -14.01
C LEU A 153 8.12 -20.60 -14.93
N SER A 154 8.56 -21.74 -14.38
CA SER A 154 9.11 -22.85 -15.18
C SER A 154 8.07 -23.47 -16.10
N ALA A 155 6.77 -23.27 -15.82
CA ALA A 155 5.67 -23.76 -16.64
C ALA A 155 5.50 -23.00 -17.96
N ILE A 156 6.16 -21.84 -18.13
CA ILE A 156 6.11 -21.08 -19.38
C ILE A 156 6.89 -21.84 -20.47
N PRO A 157 6.26 -22.22 -21.60
CA PRO A 157 6.92 -22.95 -22.66
C PRO A 157 8.16 -22.22 -23.20
N TYR A 158 9.20 -23.00 -23.54
CA TYR A 158 10.48 -22.56 -24.13
C TYR A 158 11.38 -21.72 -23.22
N ILE A 159 10.85 -20.70 -22.53
CA ILE A 159 11.63 -19.72 -21.76
C ILE A 159 11.56 -19.91 -20.24
N GLY A 160 10.68 -20.78 -19.73
CA GLY A 160 10.38 -20.87 -18.30
C GLY A 160 11.59 -21.18 -17.42
N LYS A 161 12.41 -22.19 -17.78
CA LYS A 161 13.63 -22.53 -17.03
C LYS A 161 14.61 -21.34 -16.95
N MET A 162 14.83 -20.68 -18.08
CA MET A 162 15.70 -19.49 -18.15
C MET A 162 15.18 -18.36 -17.27
N LEU A 163 13.85 -18.12 -17.25
CA LEU A 163 13.26 -17.09 -16.39
C LEU A 163 13.46 -17.39 -14.90
N VAL A 164 13.27 -18.64 -14.48
CA VAL A 164 13.47 -19.06 -13.08
C VAL A 164 14.93 -18.84 -12.66
N GLU A 165 15.88 -19.37 -13.42
CA GLU A 165 17.32 -19.23 -13.13
C GLU A 165 17.75 -17.75 -13.18
N TRP A 166 17.16 -16.94 -14.07
CA TRP A 166 17.40 -15.50 -14.11
C TRP A 166 16.86 -14.79 -12.87
N VAL A 167 15.64 -15.11 -12.42
CA VAL A 167 15.03 -14.55 -11.21
C VAL A 167 15.84 -14.94 -9.97
N TRP A 168 16.36 -16.16 -9.89
CA TRP A 168 17.22 -16.59 -8.78
C TRP A 168 18.63 -16.01 -8.88
N GLY A 169 19.16 -15.86 -10.09
CA GLY A 169 20.57 -15.53 -10.31
C GLY A 169 21.50 -16.70 -10.03
N GLY A 170 21.02 -17.91 -10.24
CA GLY A 170 21.70 -19.15 -9.92
C GLY A 170 20.76 -20.34 -10.16
N PHE A 171 21.19 -21.53 -9.73
CA PHE A 171 20.45 -22.78 -9.95
C PHE A 171 19.37 -23.04 -8.89
N ALA A 172 19.34 -22.27 -7.82
CA ALA A 172 18.39 -22.36 -6.73
C ALA A 172 18.18 -20.98 -6.08
N VAL A 173 17.15 -20.86 -5.25
CA VAL A 173 16.99 -19.72 -4.34
C VAL A 173 18.18 -19.69 -3.39
N ASP A 174 18.98 -18.63 -3.43
CA ASP A 174 20.20 -18.50 -2.63
C ASP A 174 20.51 -17.01 -2.37
N ASN A 175 21.74 -16.69 -1.94
CA ASN A 175 22.17 -15.34 -1.58
C ASN A 175 21.94 -14.29 -2.68
N ALA A 176 22.19 -14.66 -3.95
CA ALA A 176 21.89 -13.78 -5.07
C ALA A 176 20.39 -13.40 -5.13
N THR A 177 19.49 -14.34 -4.81
CA THR A 177 18.03 -14.15 -4.76
C THR A 177 17.62 -13.26 -3.58
N LEU A 178 18.22 -13.46 -2.41
CA LEU A 178 17.88 -12.69 -1.22
C LEU A 178 18.24 -11.20 -1.39
N THR A 179 19.45 -10.91 -1.86
CA THR A 179 19.93 -9.54 -2.04
C THR A 179 19.09 -8.76 -3.04
N ARG A 180 18.73 -9.38 -4.18
CA ARG A 180 17.84 -8.72 -5.17
C ARG A 180 16.42 -8.55 -4.64
N PHE A 181 15.88 -9.51 -3.90
CA PHE A 181 14.53 -9.42 -3.35
C PHE A 181 14.46 -8.31 -2.32
N TYR A 182 15.49 -8.13 -1.49
CA TYR A 182 15.61 -6.99 -0.60
C TYR A 182 15.59 -5.66 -1.38
N SER A 183 16.45 -5.51 -2.39
CA SER A 183 16.51 -4.29 -3.21
C SER A 183 15.19 -3.96 -3.89
N ILE A 184 14.50 -4.96 -4.46
CA ILE A 184 13.21 -4.77 -5.12
C ILE A 184 12.10 -4.49 -4.09
N HIS A 185 12.09 -5.20 -2.96
CA HIS A 185 11.14 -4.95 -1.87
C HIS A 185 11.28 -3.53 -1.31
N PHE A 186 12.50 -3.00 -1.23
CA PHE A 186 12.73 -1.62 -0.82
C PHE A 186 12.22 -0.61 -1.85
N LEU A 187 12.39 -0.88 -3.15
CA LEU A 187 11.99 0.02 -4.23
C LEU A 187 10.47 0.10 -4.44
N LEU A 188 9.77 -1.05 -4.44
CA LEU A 188 8.37 -1.13 -4.84
C LEU A 188 7.40 -0.24 -4.03
N PRO A 189 7.54 -0.06 -2.69
CA PRO A 189 6.69 0.85 -1.92
C PRO A 189 6.67 2.29 -2.46
N PHE A 190 7.79 2.78 -2.98
CA PHE A 190 7.87 4.12 -3.58
C PHE A 190 7.17 4.19 -4.94
N ILE A 191 7.26 3.10 -5.72
CA ILE A 191 6.48 2.96 -6.96
C ILE A 191 4.97 2.92 -6.63
N ILE A 192 4.57 2.18 -5.59
CA ILE A 192 3.18 2.13 -5.11
C ILE A 192 2.69 3.52 -4.68
N ALA A 193 3.52 4.31 -4.01
CA ALA A 193 3.19 5.69 -3.63
C ALA A 193 2.95 6.58 -4.86
N ALA A 194 3.83 6.51 -5.88
CA ALA A 194 3.65 7.24 -7.13
C ALA A 194 2.38 6.78 -7.89
N MET A 195 2.13 5.48 -7.98
CA MET A 195 0.95 4.92 -8.62
C MET A 195 -0.34 5.27 -7.86
N SER A 196 -0.28 5.41 -6.53
CA SER A 196 -1.41 5.86 -5.70
C SER A 196 -1.74 7.33 -5.95
N ALA A 197 -0.74 8.19 -6.16
CA ALA A 197 -0.98 9.57 -6.60
C ALA A 197 -1.65 9.62 -7.98
N LEU A 198 -1.21 8.78 -8.93
CA LEU A 198 -1.86 8.65 -10.24
C LEU A 198 -3.30 8.10 -10.13
N HIS A 199 -3.54 7.15 -9.24
CA HIS A 199 -4.86 6.60 -8.96
C HIS A 199 -5.82 7.70 -8.47
N LEU A 200 -5.37 8.53 -7.53
CA LEU A 200 -6.15 9.66 -7.02
C LEU A 200 -6.36 10.75 -8.07
N LEU A 201 -5.38 10.99 -8.95
CA LEU A 201 -5.53 11.93 -10.06
C LEU A 201 -6.70 11.52 -10.96
N PHE A 202 -6.74 10.27 -11.44
CA PHE A 202 -7.87 9.80 -12.26
C PHE A 202 -9.20 9.80 -11.49
N LEU A 203 -9.19 9.51 -10.19
CA LEU A 203 -10.39 9.62 -9.35
C LEU A 203 -10.90 11.07 -9.29
N HIS A 204 -10.01 12.05 -9.21
CA HIS A 204 -10.40 13.46 -9.10
C HIS A 204 -10.98 14.03 -10.40
N GLU A 205 -10.64 13.46 -11.56
CA GLU A 205 -11.26 13.85 -12.84
C GLU A 205 -12.76 13.57 -12.87
N THR A 206 -13.21 12.46 -12.25
CA THR A 206 -14.63 12.06 -12.24
C THR A 206 -15.34 12.35 -10.92
N GLY A 207 -14.58 12.51 -9.84
CA GLY A 207 -15.10 12.48 -8.48
C GLY A 207 -15.44 11.07 -8.00
N SER A 208 -15.78 10.96 -6.72
CA SER A 208 -16.20 9.69 -6.11
C SER A 208 -17.60 9.27 -6.57
N ASN A 209 -17.77 7.96 -6.79
CA ASN A 209 -19.10 7.34 -6.82
C ASN A 209 -19.78 7.42 -5.44
N ASN A 210 -21.03 7.00 -5.35
CA ASN A 210 -21.80 6.91 -4.11
C ASN A 210 -22.64 5.62 -4.03
N PRO A 211 -23.17 5.26 -2.85
CA PRO A 211 -23.91 4.01 -2.66
C PRO A 211 -25.15 3.82 -3.53
N LEU A 212 -25.77 4.88 -4.03
CA LEU A 212 -26.98 4.81 -4.86
C LEU A 212 -26.64 4.62 -6.36
N GLY A 213 -25.39 4.87 -6.77
CA GLY A 213 -24.97 4.81 -8.18
C GLY A 213 -25.60 5.88 -9.07
N LEU A 214 -26.20 6.92 -8.49
CA LEU A 214 -26.84 8.04 -9.20
C LEU A 214 -25.92 9.27 -9.21
N ASN A 215 -26.20 10.24 -10.09
CA ASN A 215 -25.48 11.52 -10.09
C ASN A 215 -25.71 12.24 -8.74
N SER A 216 -24.61 12.72 -8.12
CA SER A 216 -24.60 13.39 -6.82
C SER A 216 -24.20 14.87 -6.89
N ASP A 217 -24.05 15.46 -8.08
CA ASP A 217 -23.60 16.84 -8.29
C ASP A 217 -24.46 17.88 -7.57
N GLY A 218 -25.76 17.62 -7.42
CA GLY A 218 -26.69 18.48 -6.69
C GLY A 218 -26.55 18.42 -5.16
N GLU A 219 -25.82 17.45 -4.61
CA GLU A 219 -25.75 17.17 -3.17
C GLU A 219 -24.31 16.94 -2.68
N LYS A 220 -23.33 17.63 -3.27
CA LYS A 220 -21.93 17.55 -2.81
C LYS A 220 -21.67 18.41 -1.58
N VAL A 221 -20.81 17.89 -0.70
CA VAL A 221 -20.27 18.59 0.47
C VAL A 221 -18.74 18.71 0.34
N PRO A 222 -18.10 19.72 0.94
CA PRO A 222 -16.64 19.76 0.97
C PRO A 222 -16.09 18.58 1.78
N PHE A 223 -14.97 18.02 1.34
CA PHE A 223 -14.33 16.89 2.03
C PHE A 223 -13.96 17.24 3.46
N HIS A 224 -13.37 18.43 3.67
CA HIS A 224 -13.19 18.97 5.00
C HIS A 224 -14.42 19.81 5.40
N SER A 225 -15.04 19.58 6.56
CA SER A 225 -14.61 18.76 7.68
C SER A 225 -15.20 17.35 7.72
N TYR A 226 -16.24 17.08 6.92
CA TYR A 226 -17.05 15.86 6.98
C TYR A 226 -16.24 14.56 6.87
N TYR A 227 -15.55 14.39 5.75
CA TYR A 227 -14.81 13.15 5.47
C TYR A 227 -13.45 13.12 6.14
N SER A 228 -12.83 14.28 6.43
CA SER A 228 -11.61 14.31 7.25
C SER A 228 -11.86 13.71 8.64
N PHE A 229 -12.92 14.10 9.34
CA PHE A 229 -13.23 13.54 10.67
C PHE A 229 -13.69 12.09 10.58
N LYS A 230 -14.50 11.74 9.58
CA LYS A 230 -14.94 10.36 9.36
C LYS A 230 -13.73 9.43 9.11
N ASP A 231 -12.75 9.89 8.35
CA ASP A 231 -11.53 9.12 8.09
C ASP A 231 -10.65 8.98 9.34
N LEU A 232 -10.54 10.03 10.16
CA LEU A 232 -9.84 9.95 11.45
C LEU A 232 -10.42 8.89 12.38
N VAL A 233 -11.74 8.69 12.39
CA VAL A 233 -12.36 7.58 13.14
C VAL A 233 -11.88 6.24 12.59
N GLY A 234 -11.84 6.06 11.27
CA GLY A 234 -11.29 4.86 10.64
C GLY A 234 -9.82 4.62 11.03
N PHE A 235 -9.01 5.69 11.05
CA PHE A 235 -7.59 5.61 11.43
C PHE A 235 -7.44 5.18 12.88
N ALA A 236 -8.21 5.77 13.81
CA ALA A 236 -8.19 5.39 15.22
C ALA A 236 -8.55 3.92 15.42
N VAL A 237 -9.56 3.41 14.70
CA VAL A 237 -9.96 1.99 14.76
C VAL A 237 -8.83 1.08 14.27
N LEU A 238 -8.23 1.37 13.11
CA LEU A 238 -7.12 0.56 12.58
C LEU A 238 -5.92 0.57 13.53
N LEU A 239 -5.53 1.75 14.03
CA LEU A 239 -4.40 1.87 14.96
C LEU A 239 -4.66 1.19 16.30
N THR A 240 -5.92 1.13 16.75
CA THR A 240 -6.31 0.38 17.95
C THR A 240 -6.18 -1.12 17.73
N PHE A 241 -6.59 -1.64 16.57
CA PHE A 241 -6.34 -3.05 16.26
C PHE A 241 -4.86 -3.38 16.13
N LEU A 242 -4.06 -2.46 15.55
CA LEU A 242 -2.61 -2.57 15.49
C LEU A 242 -1.91 -2.34 16.83
N SER A 243 -2.58 -1.93 17.90
CA SER A 243 -1.95 -1.81 19.22
C SER A 243 -2.15 -3.04 20.09
N PHE A 244 -3.12 -3.91 19.76
CA PHE A 244 -3.34 -5.22 20.40
C PHE A 244 -2.38 -6.31 19.90
N LEU A 245 -1.17 -5.93 19.47
CA LEU A 245 -0.12 -6.82 18.94
C LEU A 245 0.30 -7.91 19.92
#